data_AF-F0ZHC3-F1
#
_entry.id   AF-F0ZHC3-F1
#
_cell.length_a   1.000
_cell.length_b   1.000
_cell.length_c   1.000
_cell.angle_alpha   90.00
_cell.angle_beta   90.00
_cell.angle_gamma   90.00
#
_symmetry.space_group_name_H-M   'P 1'
#
loop_
_entity.id
_entity.type
_entity.pdbx_description
1 polymer ?
#
loop_
_entity_poly.entity_id
_entity_poly.type
_entity_poly.pdbx_seq_one_letter_code
_entity_poly.pdbx_strand_id
1 'polypeptide(L)'
;MDKLQYSDATPEEIDLIKNSEPSDKLKNIFKAIGGPKSDASSIQVFKNKLIEDAQWRIDVGLDQASPEISTNGDDLVKETIIKDNIKEVYCYINGYFDQPATIKVVRPDSSVPLSNIELLAIYTSAYQWIYKEEESQVGNPGHIEGMLNRDQSHGRYGIYGHDLGDLVYNSFSDISIYSSFIYCEFRVDS
;
A
#
# COMPACT_ATOMS: atom_id res chain seq x y z
N MET A 1 0.63 13.87 4.19
CA MET A 1 1.67 12.85 3.90
C MET A 1 3.02 13.48 3.56
N ASP A 2 3.09 14.79 3.42
CA ASP A 2 4.19 15.60 2.86
C ASP A 2 5.53 15.59 3.62
N LYS A 3 5.72 14.69 4.59
CA LYS A 3 6.97 14.56 5.36
C LYS A 3 7.50 13.13 5.42
N LEU A 4 6.84 12.20 4.75
CA LEU A 4 7.36 10.84 4.58
C LEU A 4 8.60 10.90 3.68
N GLN A 5 9.65 10.15 4.06
CA GLN A 5 10.84 9.97 3.23
C GLN A 5 10.83 8.57 2.65
N TYR A 6 11.10 8.47 1.36
CA TYR A 6 11.06 7.21 0.61
C TYR A 6 12.45 6.88 0.10
N SER A 7 12.82 5.62 0.20
CA SER A 7 13.99 5.05 -0.46
C SER A 7 13.74 3.56 -0.68
N ASP A 8 14.52 2.92 -1.53
CA ASP A 8 14.59 1.47 -1.48
C ASP A 8 15.18 1.01 -0.14
N ALA A 9 14.75 -0.15 0.31
CA ALA A 9 15.41 -0.85 1.40
C ALA A 9 16.79 -1.33 0.93
N THR A 10 17.79 -1.22 1.79
CA THR A 10 19.14 -1.73 1.48
C THR A 10 19.18 -3.26 1.59
N PRO A 11 20.16 -3.94 0.97
CA PRO A 11 20.33 -5.38 1.13
C PRO A 11 20.40 -5.82 2.60
N GLU A 12 21.06 -5.05 3.47
CA GLU A 12 21.17 -5.33 4.90
C GLU A 12 19.82 -5.23 5.62
N GLU A 13 18.97 -4.26 5.24
CA GLU A 13 17.62 -4.11 5.78
C GLU A 13 16.71 -5.26 5.32
N ILE A 14 16.82 -5.68 4.05
CA ILE A 14 16.12 -6.84 3.52
C ILE A 14 16.54 -8.12 4.26
N ASP A 15 17.84 -8.30 4.48
CA ASP A 15 18.36 -9.45 5.22
C ASP A 15 17.91 -9.43 6.68
N LEU A 16 17.86 -8.26 7.31
CA LEU A 16 17.29 -8.11 8.65
C LEU A 16 15.83 -8.56 8.69
N ILE A 17 15.00 -8.12 7.74
CA ILE A 17 13.58 -8.49 7.67
C ILE A 17 13.41 -10.01 7.49
N LYS A 18 14.20 -10.63 6.60
CA LYS A 18 14.09 -12.07 6.30
C LYS A 18 14.55 -12.96 7.45
N ASN A 19 15.56 -12.51 8.21
CA ASN A 19 16.19 -13.31 9.26
C ASN A 19 15.68 -12.99 10.67
N SER A 20 14.79 -12.00 10.82
CA SER A 20 14.17 -11.64 12.10
C SER A 20 12.81 -12.32 12.26
N GLU A 21 12.46 -12.65 13.50
CA GLU A 21 11.12 -13.13 13.84
C GLU A 21 10.23 -11.94 14.25
N PRO A 22 9.08 -11.73 13.59
CA PRO A 22 8.17 -10.67 13.98
C PRO A 22 7.49 -10.99 15.31
N SER A 23 7.28 -9.96 16.12
CA SER A 23 6.57 -10.07 17.39
C SER A 23 5.09 -10.38 17.24
N ASP A 24 4.50 -9.98 16.10
CA ASP A 24 3.10 -10.23 15.78
C ASP A 24 2.88 -10.19 14.25
N LYS A 25 1.79 -10.80 13.79
CA LYS A 25 1.38 -10.82 12.39
C LYS A 25 -0.10 -10.51 12.26
N LEU A 26 -0.43 -9.52 11.45
CA LEU A 26 -1.81 -9.20 11.07
C LEU A 26 -2.03 -9.58 9.61
N LYS A 27 -3.26 -9.98 9.29
CA LYS A 27 -3.68 -10.31 7.92
C LYS A 27 -5.02 -9.71 7.61
N ASN A 28 -5.21 -9.30 6.37
CA ASN A 28 -6.48 -8.84 5.82
C ASN A 28 -7.14 -7.76 6.70
N ILE A 29 -6.37 -6.75 7.10
CA ILE A 29 -6.81 -5.71 8.04
C ILE A 29 -7.79 -4.70 7.44
N PHE A 30 -8.13 -4.85 6.16
CA PHE A 30 -9.13 -4.07 5.41
C PHE A 30 -9.95 -4.99 4.51
N LYS A 31 -11.20 -4.60 4.24
CA LYS A 31 -11.96 -5.10 3.08
C LYS A 31 -11.36 -4.56 1.78
N ALA A 32 -11.88 -5.02 0.64
CA ALA A 32 -11.53 -4.50 -0.68
C ALA A 32 -12.03 -3.06 -0.82
N ILE A 33 -11.28 -2.10 -0.29
CA ILE A 33 -11.57 -0.67 -0.31
C ILE A 33 -10.33 0.13 -0.73
N GLY A 34 -10.56 1.21 -1.48
CA GLY A 34 -9.54 2.10 -2.00
C GLY A 34 -8.65 1.47 -3.07
N GLY A 35 -7.58 2.19 -3.41
CA GLY A 35 -6.56 1.72 -4.33
C GLY A 35 -5.33 2.63 -4.35
N PRO A 36 -4.23 2.19 -4.98
CA PRO A 36 -2.99 2.96 -5.08
C PRO A 36 -3.15 4.36 -5.70
N LYS A 37 -4.20 4.60 -6.50
CA LYS A 37 -4.50 5.92 -7.09
C LYS A 37 -4.97 6.98 -6.11
N SER A 38 -5.34 6.61 -4.89
CA SER A 38 -5.92 7.52 -3.90
C SER A 38 -4.88 8.54 -3.42
N ASP A 39 -4.72 9.61 -4.19
CA ASP A 39 -3.89 10.75 -3.82
C ASP A 39 -4.54 11.49 -2.63
N ALA A 40 -3.77 11.80 -1.59
CA ALA A 40 -4.32 12.55 -0.47
C ALA A 40 -3.24 13.42 0.18
N SER A 41 -3.55 14.69 0.37
CA SER A 41 -2.66 15.65 1.03
C SER A 41 -2.52 15.37 2.53
N SER A 42 -3.53 14.76 3.15
CA SER A 42 -3.54 14.42 4.58
C SER A 42 -4.16 13.05 4.85
N ILE A 43 -3.86 12.51 6.03
CA ILE A 43 -4.48 11.25 6.51
C ILE A 43 -6.01 11.40 6.62
N GLN A 44 -6.50 12.56 7.04
CA GLN A 44 -7.95 12.80 7.12
C GLN A 44 -8.62 12.77 5.73
N VAL A 45 -7.97 13.35 4.71
CA VAL A 45 -8.47 13.30 3.33
C VAL A 45 -8.44 11.86 2.81
N PHE A 46 -7.38 11.11 3.09
CA PHE A 46 -7.28 9.70 2.73
C PHE A 46 -8.40 8.87 3.37
N LYS A 47 -8.63 9.04 4.67
CA LYS A 47 -9.71 8.39 5.42
C LYS A 47 -11.09 8.68 4.84
N ASN A 48 -11.36 9.94 4.48
CA ASN A 48 -12.64 10.30 3.86
C ASN A 48 -12.82 9.60 2.50
N LYS A 49 -11.77 9.53 1.68
CA LYS A 49 -11.80 8.79 0.41
C LYS A 49 -12.08 7.29 0.60
N LEU A 50 -11.51 6.67 1.64
CA LEU A 50 -11.81 5.27 1.97
C LEU A 50 -13.27 5.08 2.39
N ILE A 51 -13.83 6.01 3.16
CA ILE A 51 -15.24 5.98 3.57
C ILE A 51 -16.16 6.14 2.34
N GLU A 52 -15.83 7.05 1.44
CA GLU A 52 -16.59 7.26 0.19
C GLU A 52 -16.56 6.01 -0.69
N ASP A 53 -15.39 5.38 -0.89
CA ASP A 53 -15.27 4.15 -1.66
C ASP A 53 -16.02 2.98 -1.00
N ALA A 54 -15.92 2.85 0.32
CA ALA A 54 -16.64 1.86 1.10
C ALA A 54 -18.17 2.02 0.94
N GLN A 55 -18.69 3.24 1.04
CA GLN A 55 -20.11 3.51 0.87
C GLN A 55 -20.57 3.22 -0.56
N TRP A 56 -19.81 3.65 -1.57
CA TRP A 56 -20.13 3.38 -2.97
C TRP A 56 -20.25 1.88 -3.25
N ARG A 57 -19.31 1.06 -2.72
CA ARG A 57 -19.35 -0.40 -2.87
C ARG A 57 -20.58 -1.03 -2.23
N ILE A 58 -21.02 -0.54 -1.08
CA ILE A 58 -22.28 -0.96 -0.45
C ILE A 58 -23.45 -0.64 -1.39
N ASP A 59 -23.51 0.60 -1.90
CA ASP A 59 -24.62 1.08 -2.72
C ASP A 59 -24.76 0.30 -4.04
N VAL A 60 -23.65 -0.17 -4.61
CA VAL A 60 -23.63 -0.99 -5.85
C VAL A 60 -23.66 -2.51 -5.60
N GLY A 61 -23.76 -2.95 -4.33
CA GLY A 61 -23.87 -4.37 -3.98
C GLY A 61 -22.56 -5.17 -4.11
N LEU A 62 -21.40 -4.51 -4.06
CA LEU A 62 -20.07 -5.12 -4.18
C LEU A 62 -19.43 -5.51 -2.83
N ASP A 63 -20.14 -5.37 -1.70
CA ASP A 63 -19.64 -5.78 -0.36
C ASP A 63 -19.62 -7.32 -0.15
N GLN A 64 -19.97 -8.11 -1.18
CA GLN A 64 -20.27 -9.54 -1.08
C GLN A 64 -19.07 -10.41 -1.55
N ALA A 65 -17.94 -10.37 -0.82
CA ALA A 65 -16.90 -11.42 -0.74
C ALA A 65 -15.57 -10.83 -0.27
N SER A 66 -15.46 -10.44 1.00
CA SER A 66 -14.14 -10.23 1.63
C SER A 66 -13.75 -11.48 2.41
N PRO A 67 -12.45 -11.86 2.45
CA PRO A 67 -11.97 -12.90 3.37
C PRO A 67 -12.38 -12.57 4.81
N GLU A 68 -12.44 -13.57 5.69
CA GLU A 68 -12.73 -13.36 7.11
C GLU A 68 -11.78 -12.29 7.68
N ILE A 69 -12.35 -11.14 8.06
CA ILE A 69 -11.62 -10.02 8.66
C ILE A 69 -11.43 -10.37 10.13
N SER A 70 -10.22 -10.21 10.66
CA SER A 70 -9.93 -10.52 12.06
C SER A 70 -10.55 -9.54 13.07
N THR A 71 -11.38 -8.58 12.64
CA THR A 71 -11.97 -7.55 13.49
C THR A 71 -13.49 -7.66 13.52
N ASN A 72 -14.05 -7.81 14.72
CA ASN A 72 -15.49 -7.81 14.97
C ASN A 72 -16.18 -6.54 14.44
N GLY A 73 -17.08 -6.70 13.45
CA GLY A 73 -18.28 -5.88 13.24
C GLY A 73 -18.15 -4.58 12.41
N ASP A 74 -18.97 -4.51 11.35
CA ASP A 74 -19.66 -3.36 10.73
C ASP A 74 -18.95 -2.03 10.36
N ASP A 75 -17.68 -1.83 10.71
CA ASP A 75 -16.96 -0.59 10.40
C ASP A 75 -15.82 -0.86 9.41
N LEU A 76 -16.15 -0.78 8.12
CA LEU A 76 -15.25 -1.00 6.97
C LEU A 76 -13.95 -0.20 7.05
N VAL A 77 -13.97 0.93 7.76
CA VAL A 77 -12.86 1.87 7.87
C VAL A 77 -12.53 2.13 9.35
N LYS A 78 -12.79 1.15 10.22
CA LYS A 78 -12.48 1.28 11.64
C LYS A 78 -10.99 1.53 11.83
N GLU A 79 -10.69 2.67 12.42
CA GLU A 79 -9.32 3.00 12.76
C GLU A 79 -8.88 2.20 13.99
N THR A 80 -7.80 1.45 13.84
CA THR A 80 -7.20 0.64 14.90
C THR A 80 -5.72 0.97 14.99
N ILE A 81 -5.22 1.06 16.23
CA ILE A 81 -3.80 1.26 16.47
C ILE A 81 -3.09 -0.08 16.28
N ILE A 82 -2.09 -0.10 15.40
CA ILE A 82 -1.25 -1.27 15.14
C ILE A 82 -0.10 -1.29 16.16
N LYS A 83 0.66 -0.20 16.26
CA LYS A 83 1.86 -0.15 17.10
C LYS A 83 2.35 1.27 17.38
N ASP A 84 2.80 1.50 18.60
CA ASP A 84 3.48 2.73 19.02
C ASP A 84 4.96 2.73 18.67
N ASN A 85 5.58 3.91 18.59
CA ASN A 85 7.04 4.07 18.45
C ASN A 85 7.63 3.45 17.17
N ILE A 86 6.82 3.31 16.12
CA ILE A 86 7.29 2.85 14.80
C ILE A 86 7.83 4.05 14.03
N LYS A 87 9.12 4.00 13.69
CA LYS A 87 9.75 5.01 12.82
C LYS A 87 9.77 4.60 11.36
N GLU A 88 9.93 3.32 11.09
CA GLU A 88 10.18 2.80 9.75
C GLU A 88 9.09 1.80 9.35
N VAL A 89 8.62 1.92 8.11
CA VAL A 89 7.68 1.01 7.48
C VAL A 89 8.31 0.54 6.17
N TYR A 90 8.35 -0.77 5.95
CA TYR A 90 8.87 -1.39 4.75
C TYR A 90 7.70 -1.94 3.94
N CYS A 91 7.44 -1.33 2.78
CA CYS A 91 6.33 -1.68 1.89
C CYS A 91 6.85 -2.58 0.78
N TYR A 92 6.48 -3.86 0.79
CA TYR A 92 6.80 -4.78 -0.30
C TYR A 92 5.73 -4.72 -1.38
N ILE A 93 6.14 -4.35 -2.59
CA ILE A 93 5.29 -4.10 -3.74
C ILE A 93 5.75 -5.01 -4.88
N ASN A 94 4.87 -5.92 -5.31
CA ASN A 94 5.15 -6.95 -6.32
C ASN A 94 4.10 -7.03 -7.44
N GLY A 95 2.89 -6.50 -7.23
CA GLY A 95 1.79 -6.61 -8.20
C GLY A 95 2.02 -5.71 -9.41
N TYR A 96 2.10 -6.30 -10.62
CA TYR A 96 2.29 -5.56 -11.87
C TYR A 96 3.70 -4.94 -12.05
N PHE A 97 4.72 -5.54 -11.44
CA PHE A 97 6.13 -5.16 -11.59
C PHE A 97 6.98 -6.38 -11.96
N ASP A 98 7.88 -6.23 -12.94
CA ASP A 98 8.86 -7.26 -13.28
C ASP A 98 9.89 -7.45 -12.16
N GLN A 99 10.20 -6.35 -11.46
CA GLN A 99 11.16 -6.32 -10.35
C GLN A 99 10.43 -5.87 -9.07
N PRO A 100 9.98 -6.82 -8.23
CA PRO A 100 9.40 -6.47 -6.93
C PRO A 100 10.35 -5.61 -6.11
N ALA A 101 9.78 -4.62 -5.42
CA ALA A 101 10.54 -3.66 -4.65
C ALA A 101 10.08 -3.64 -3.20
N THR A 102 11.02 -3.39 -2.28
CA THR A 102 10.69 -3.04 -0.90
C THR A 102 11.07 -1.59 -0.67
N ILE A 103 10.06 -0.76 -0.45
CA ILE A 103 10.25 0.67 -0.21
C ILE A 103 10.29 0.91 1.28
N LYS A 104 11.40 1.47 1.75
CA LYS A 104 11.53 2.01 3.09
C LYS A 104 10.84 3.37 3.14
N VAL A 105 9.92 3.51 4.08
CA VAL A 105 9.24 4.76 4.39
C VAL A 105 9.57 5.16 5.82
N VAL A 106 10.18 6.34 5.99
CA VAL A 106 10.51 6.91 7.30
C VAL A 106 9.42 7.88 7.71
N ARG A 107 8.76 7.58 8.84
CA ARG A 107 7.76 8.45 9.47
C ARG A 107 8.47 9.64 10.15
N PRO A 108 7.90 10.86 10.06
CA PRO A 108 8.51 12.06 10.63
C PRO A 108 8.45 12.10 12.16
N ASP A 109 7.46 11.45 12.77
CA ASP A 109 7.25 11.41 14.22
C ASP A 109 6.82 10.00 14.63
N SER A 110 7.74 9.26 15.24
CA SER A 110 7.47 7.91 15.73
C SER A 110 6.63 7.90 17.01
N SER A 111 6.49 9.04 17.71
CA SER A 111 5.69 9.12 18.94
C SER A 111 4.20 9.03 18.69
N VAL A 112 3.76 9.32 17.46
CA VAL A 112 2.38 9.11 17.02
C VAL A 112 2.16 7.62 16.78
N PRO A 113 1.20 6.98 17.47
CA PRO A 113 0.83 5.59 17.23
C PRO A 113 0.46 5.36 15.76
N LEU A 114 0.99 4.29 15.15
CA LEU A 114 0.65 3.95 13.78
C LEU A 114 -0.72 3.25 13.75
N SER A 115 -1.68 3.81 13.02
CA SER A 115 -2.97 3.15 12.76
C SER A 115 -2.96 2.32 11.47
N ASN A 116 -3.94 1.43 11.32
CA ASN A 116 -4.16 0.70 10.07
C ASN A 116 -4.39 1.66 8.88
N ILE A 117 -5.15 2.74 9.07
CA ILE A 117 -5.43 3.72 8.02
C ILE A 117 -4.15 4.45 7.61
N GLU A 118 -3.32 4.85 8.59
CA GLU A 118 -2.02 5.45 8.29
C GLU A 118 -1.09 4.47 7.57
N LEU A 119 -1.08 3.18 7.95
CA LEU A 119 -0.30 2.15 7.28
C LEU A 119 -0.71 1.98 5.81
N LEU A 120 -2.02 1.93 5.51
CA LEU A 120 -2.51 1.85 4.14
C LEU A 120 -2.19 3.13 3.34
N ALA A 121 -2.26 4.30 3.98
CA ALA A 121 -1.88 5.57 3.37
C ALA A 121 -0.37 5.59 3.01
N ILE A 122 0.49 5.12 3.91
CA ILE A 122 1.94 4.97 3.68
C ILE A 122 2.21 4.01 2.51
N TYR A 123 1.52 2.86 2.48
CA TYR A 123 1.69 1.91 1.39
C TYR A 123 1.21 2.49 0.04
N THR A 124 0.08 3.17 0.04
CA THR A 124 -0.46 3.88 -1.13
C THR A 124 0.53 4.89 -1.67
N SER A 125 1.14 5.69 -0.79
CA SER A 125 2.10 6.71 -1.20
C SER A 125 3.44 6.11 -1.66
N ALA A 126 3.86 4.96 -1.11
CA ALA A 126 5.00 4.21 -1.62
C ALA A 126 4.76 3.69 -3.05
N TYR A 127 3.57 3.18 -3.34
CA TYR A 127 3.17 2.75 -4.68
C TYR A 127 3.20 3.91 -5.70
N GLN A 128 2.64 5.06 -5.29
CA GLN A 128 2.68 6.30 -6.08
C GLN A 128 4.11 6.79 -6.32
N TRP A 129 4.97 6.67 -5.32
CA TRP A 129 6.38 7.02 -5.43
C TRP A 129 7.09 6.15 -6.48
N ILE A 130 6.86 4.83 -6.48
CA ILE A 130 7.43 3.94 -7.50
C ILE A 130 7.03 4.35 -8.92
N TYR A 131 5.73 4.59 -9.17
CA TYR A 131 5.24 5.02 -10.49
C TYR A 131 5.89 6.34 -10.92
N LYS A 132 5.98 7.31 -10.01
CA LYS A 132 6.59 8.61 -10.28
C LYS A 132 8.08 8.49 -10.60
N GLU A 133 8.82 7.70 -9.82
CA GLU A 133 10.25 7.48 -10.05
C GLU A 133 10.51 6.80 -11.39
N GLU A 134 9.77 5.75 -11.72
CA GLU A 134 9.87 5.05 -13.00
C GLU A 134 9.61 6.02 -14.17
N GLU A 135 8.49 6.75 -14.14
CA GLU A 135 8.14 7.70 -15.20
C GLU A 135 9.12 8.85 -15.32
N SER A 136 9.76 9.25 -14.23
CA SER A 136 10.83 10.27 -14.28
C SER A 136 12.11 9.77 -14.97
N GLN A 137 12.35 8.45 -14.97
CA GLN A 137 13.55 7.85 -15.56
C GLN A 137 13.35 7.47 -17.02
N VAL A 138 12.21 6.87 -17.35
CA VAL A 138 11.96 6.32 -18.70
C VAL A 138 10.73 6.90 -19.40
N GLY A 139 10.03 7.85 -18.78
CA GLY A 139 8.80 8.42 -19.31
C GLY A 139 7.58 7.50 -19.09
N ASN A 140 6.42 7.96 -19.56
CA ASN A 140 5.22 7.13 -19.61
C ASN A 140 5.30 6.23 -20.86
N PRO A 141 5.25 4.89 -20.71
CA PRO A 141 5.33 3.95 -21.84
C PRO A 141 4.07 3.98 -22.73
N GLY A 142 2.99 4.62 -22.28
CA GLY A 142 1.71 4.68 -22.97
C GLY A 142 0.90 3.41 -22.77
N HIS A 143 0.00 3.16 -23.72
CA HIS A 143 -0.90 2.01 -23.73
C HIS A 143 -0.52 1.03 -24.84
N ILE A 144 -0.80 -0.25 -24.61
CA ILE A 144 -0.68 -1.29 -25.63
C ILE A 144 -1.69 -0.99 -26.74
N GLU A 145 -1.25 -1.00 -28.00
CA GLU A 145 -2.12 -0.66 -29.14
C GLU A 145 -3.39 -1.54 -29.17
N GLY A 146 -4.55 -0.88 -29.14
CA GLY A 146 -5.86 -1.56 -29.15
C GLY A 146 -6.31 -2.14 -27.81
N MET A 147 -5.57 -1.92 -26.72
CA MET A 147 -5.95 -2.33 -25.36
C MET A 147 -6.03 -1.11 -24.43
N LEU A 148 -6.79 -1.24 -23.33
CA LEU A 148 -6.83 -0.24 -22.27
C LEU A 148 -5.66 -0.38 -21.28
N ASN A 149 -4.85 -1.42 -21.43
CA ASN A 149 -3.71 -1.73 -20.59
C ASN A 149 -2.50 -0.84 -20.94
N ARG A 150 -1.78 -0.44 -19.89
CA ARG A 150 -0.48 0.21 -19.95
C ARG A 150 0.57 -0.72 -20.55
N ASP A 151 1.39 -0.19 -21.46
CA ASP A 151 2.57 -0.89 -21.96
C ASP A 151 3.67 -0.98 -20.89
N GLN A 152 4.59 -1.91 -21.06
CA GLN A 152 5.67 -2.10 -20.11
C GLN A 152 6.64 -0.92 -20.11
N SER A 153 6.99 -0.40 -18.94
CA SER A 153 8.15 0.47 -18.77
C SER A 153 9.43 -0.34 -18.67
N HIS A 154 10.52 0.18 -19.24
CA HIS A 154 11.85 -0.45 -19.19
C HIS A 154 12.79 0.25 -18.18
N GLY A 155 12.22 0.84 -17.15
CA GLY A 155 12.97 1.46 -16.06
C GLY A 155 13.32 0.44 -14.99
N ARG A 156 13.64 0.96 -13.81
CA ARG A 156 14.15 0.17 -12.69
C ARG A 156 13.15 -0.88 -12.20
N TYR A 157 11.87 -0.53 -12.12
CA TYR A 157 10.85 -1.38 -11.52
C TYR A 157 10.14 -2.26 -12.56
N GLY A 158 10.18 -1.86 -13.84
CA GLY A 158 9.57 -2.61 -14.93
C GLY A 158 8.06 -2.74 -14.74
N ILE A 159 7.37 -1.61 -14.65
CA ILE A 159 5.93 -1.53 -14.44
C ILE A 159 5.23 -1.98 -15.72
N TYR A 160 4.26 -2.89 -15.64
CA TYR A 160 3.53 -3.36 -16.81
C TYR A 160 2.03 -3.53 -16.52
N GLY A 161 1.21 -3.59 -17.57
CA GLY A 161 -0.17 -4.01 -17.44
C GLY A 161 -1.13 -2.86 -17.18
N HIS A 162 -1.27 -2.38 -15.95
CA HIS A 162 -2.34 -1.43 -15.60
C HIS A 162 -1.79 -0.06 -15.21
N ASP A 163 -2.52 1.00 -15.57
CA ASP A 163 -2.24 2.31 -15.00
C ASP A 163 -2.57 2.30 -13.52
N LEU A 164 -1.91 3.16 -12.74
CA LEU A 164 -2.15 3.28 -11.31
C LEU A 164 -3.65 3.50 -10.99
N GLY A 165 -4.36 4.19 -11.91
CA GLY A 165 -5.79 4.50 -11.82
C GLY A 165 -6.73 3.29 -11.87
N ASP A 166 -6.26 2.16 -12.39
CA ASP A 166 -7.04 0.93 -12.52
C ASP A 166 -6.85 0.00 -11.33
N LEU A 167 -5.77 0.20 -10.56
CA LEU A 167 -5.44 -0.67 -9.43
C LEU A 167 -6.36 -0.41 -8.23
N VAL A 168 -6.87 -1.49 -7.64
CA VAL A 168 -7.69 -1.52 -6.42
C VAL A 168 -7.14 -2.50 -5.41
N TYR A 169 -7.26 -2.22 -4.12
CA TYR A 169 -6.87 -3.18 -3.09
C TYR A 169 -7.86 -4.34 -3.01
N ASN A 170 -7.37 -5.58 -2.95
CA ASN A 170 -8.20 -6.79 -2.99
C ASN A 170 -8.42 -7.44 -1.62
N SER A 171 -8.31 -6.67 -0.53
CA SER A 171 -8.37 -7.10 0.88
C SER A 171 -7.18 -7.93 1.37
N PHE A 172 -6.40 -8.55 0.49
CA PHE A 172 -5.28 -9.37 0.92
C PHE A 172 -4.14 -8.48 1.41
N SER A 173 -3.77 -8.67 2.67
CA SER A 173 -2.62 -8.00 3.26
C SER A 173 -1.91 -8.92 4.24
N ASP A 174 -0.58 -8.84 4.24
CA ASP A 174 0.28 -9.50 5.20
C ASP A 174 1.13 -8.42 5.89
N ILE A 175 0.96 -8.27 7.21
CA ILE A 175 1.68 -7.29 8.03
C ILE A 175 2.47 -8.03 9.09
N SER A 176 3.78 -7.80 9.12
CA SER A 176 4.69 -8.31 10.15
C SER A 176 5.17 -7.15 11.03
N ILE A 177 4.95 -7.27 12.34
CA ILE A 177 5.25 -6.23 13.32
C ILE A 177 6.53 -6.61 14.08
N TYR A 178 7.54 -5.75 13.99
CA TYR A 178 8.79 -5.90 14.72
C TYR A 178 8.88 -4.87 15.86
N SER A 179 9.93 -4.95 16.66
CA SER A 179 10.13 -4.06 17.82
C SER A 179 10.29 -2.59 17.43
N SER A 180 10.86 -2.32 16.25
CA SER A 180 11.25 -0.97 15.81
C SER A 180 10.72 -0.57 14.42
N PHE A 181 10.17 -1.52 13.66
CA PHE A 181 9.66 -1.30 12.32
C PHE A 181 8.49 -2.21 11.98
N ILE A 182 7.80 -1.92 10.88
CA ILE A 182 6.77 -2.76 10.29
C ILE A 182 7.17 -3.15 8.88
N TYR A 183 6.87 -4.38 8.49
CA TYR A 183 6.92 -4.82 7.09
C TYR A 183 5.49 -5.15 6.64
N CYS A 184 5.06 -4.62 5.50
CA CYS A 184 3.72 -4.82 4.99
C CYS A 184 3.68 -5.06 3.48
N GLU A 185 2.70 -5.87 3.08
CA GLU A 185 2.30 -6.08 1.68
C GLU A 185 0.77 -5.91 1.63
N PHE A 186 0.30 -5.05 0.73
CA PHE A 186 -1.12 -4.96 0.37
C PHE A 186 -1.25 -5.30 -1.11
N ARG A 187 -2.05 -6.33 -1.40
CA ARG A 187 -2.21 -6.81 -2.76
C ARG A 187 -3.27 -6.01 -3.49
N VAL A 188 -3.07 -5.92 -4.79
CA VAL A 188 -3.92 -5.16 -5.70
C VAL A 188 -4.35 -6.05 -6.85
N ASP A 189 -5.55 -5.77 -7.35
CA ASP A 189 -6.08 -6.28 -8.61
C ASP A 189 -6.48 -5.08 -9.50
N SER A 190 -6.90 -5.37 -10.73
CA SER A 190 -7.34 -4.42 -11.76
C SER A 190 -8.71 -4.78 -12.30
#